data_AF-F6HGS8-F1
#
_entry.id   AF-F6HGS8-F1
#
_cell.length_a   1.000
_cell.length_b   1.000
_cell.length_c   1.000
_cell.angle_alpha   90.00
_cell.angle_beta   90.00
_cell.angle_gamma   90.00
#
_symmetry.space_group_name_H-M   'P 1'
#
loop_
_entity.id
_entity.type
_entity.pdbx_description
1 polymer ?
#
loop_
_entity_poly.entity_id
_entity_poly.type
_entity_poly.pdbx_seq_one_letter_code
_entity_poly.pdbx_strand_id
1 'polypeptide(L)'
;MVVALSSEMARQFLKTNYHLFASRPQTAAGKYTAYNYSNIIWAPFGPYWRQESKIYHTELFNWKKLESYEYIGVEGRWAFISHLYALSGKPVMLKDHLSRVTLGVISRIVLREKYSMSLNPGGQ
;
A
#
# COMPACT_ATOMS: atom_id res chain seq x y z
N MET A 1 0.09 8.33 -25.99
CA MET A 1 -0.05 7.29 -24.94
C MET A 1 0.40 5.97 -25.55
N VAL A 2 1.32 5.25 -24.91
CA VAL A 2 1.79 3.94 -25.36
C VAL A 2 1.28 2.90 -24.36
N VAL A 3 0.78 1.76 -24.85
CA VAL A 3 0.24 0.68 -24.02
C VAL A 3 1.00 -0.61 -24.33
N ALA A 4 1.59 -1.23 -23.31
CA ALA A 4 2.22 -2.54 -23.42
C ALA A 4 1.17 -3.64 -23.21
N LEU A 5 0.86 -4.40 -24.26
CA LEU A 5 -0.19 -5.43 -24.27
C LEU A 5 0.34 -6.87 -24.18
N SER A 6 1.65 -7.05 -23.94
CA SER A 6 2.28 -8.37 -23.79
C SER A 6 3.32 -8.36 -22.66
N SER A 7 3.58 -9.54 -22.10
CA SER A 7 4.63 -9.72 -21.07
C SER A 7 6.01 -9.37 -21.60
N GLU A 8 6.30 -9.70 -22.86
CA GLU A 8 7.54 -9.36 -23.55
C GLU A 8 7.75 -7.84 -23.60
N MET A 9 6.72 -7.09 -23.98
CA MET A 9 6.75 -5.62 -23.98
C MET A 9 6.87 -5.08 -22.55
N ALA A 10 6.06 -5.57 -21.61
CA ALA A 10 6.14 -5.13 -20.22
C ALA A 10 7.55 -5.32 -19.63
N ARG A 11 8.24 -6.42 -19.98
CA ARG A 11 9.64 -6.66 -19.60
C ARG A 11 10.59 -5.60 -20.16
N GLN A 12 10.41 -5.19 -21.42
CA GLN A 12 11.22 -4.13 -22.02
C GLN A 12 11.07 -2.80 -21.29
N PHE A 13 9.85 -2.43 -20.89
CA PHE A 13 9.58 -1.18 -20.19
C PHE A 13 9.99 -1.21 -18.71
N LEU A 14 9.64 -2.28 -17.99
CA LEU A 14 9.74 -2.33 -16.53
C LEU A 14 11.04 -2.93 -16.01
N LYS A 15 11.80 -3.65 -16.84
CA LYS A 15 13.04 -4.32 -16.44
C LYS A 15 14.25 -3.88 -17.26
N THR A 16 14.17 -3.94 -18.59
CA THR A 16 15.32 -3.61 -19.45
C THR A 16 15.58 -2.10 -19.46
N ASN A 17 14.55 -1.31 -19.75
CA ASN A 17 14.64 0.14 -19.94
C ASN A 17 13.95 0.93 -18.82
N TYR A 18 13.83 0.34 -17.63
CA TYR A 18 13.05 0.91 -16.53
C TYR A 18 13.46 2.34 -16.18
N HIS A 19 14.75 2.67 -16.25
CA HIS A 19 15.25 4.00 -15.92
C HIS A 19 14.74 5.11 -16.86
N LEU A 20 14.39 4.77 -18.11
CA LEU A 20 13.79 5.71 -19.07
C LEU A 20 12.30 5.95 -18.79
N PHE A 21 11.62 4.95 -18.19
CA PHE A 21 10.17 4.95 -18.00
C PHE A 21 9.74 5.01 -16.53
N ALA A 22 10.69 5.15 -15.60
CA ALA A 22 10.42 5.15 -14.16
C ALA A 22 9.72 6.42 -13.69
N SER A 23 9.95 7.55 -14.36
CA SER A 23 9.29 8.83 -14.04
C SER A 23 7.78 8.76 -14.32
N ARG A 24 6.97 9.24 -13.38
CA ARG A 24 5.52 9.39 -13.58
C ARG A 24 5.19 10.68 -14.35
N PRO A 25 4.15 10.68 -15.21
CA PRO A 25 3.63 11.92 -15.78
C PRO A 25 3.24 12.90 -14.66
N GLN A 26 3.58 14.18 -14.84
CA GLN A 26 3.23 15.22 -13.89
C GLN A 26 1.74 15.55 -13.98
N THR A 27 0.96 14.92 -13.11
CA THR A 27 -0.48 15.17 -12.98
C THR A 27 -0.77 16.11 -11.81
N ALA A 28 -1.95 16.74 -11.81
CA ALA A 28 -2.38 17.60 -10.71
C ALA A 28 -2.33 16.89 -9.34
N ALA A 29 -2.59 15.58 -9.29
CA ALA A 29 -2.48 14.80 -8.05
C ALA A 29 -1.07 14.89 -7.45
N GLY A 30 -0.02 14.69 -8.25
CA GLY A 30 1.36 14.82 -7.78
C GLY A 30 1.69 16.22 -7.26
N LYS A 31 1.13 17.27 -7.86
CA LYS A 31 1.31 18.65 -7.40
C LYS A 31 0.67 18.88 -6.03
N TYR A 32 -0.60 18.50 -5.88
CA TYR A 32 -1.41 18.89 -4.74
C TYR A 32 -1.42 17.90 -3.57
N THR A 33 -1.16 16.61 -3.80
CA THR A 33 -1.21 15.58 -2.74
C THR A 33 0.17 15.02 -2.38
N ALA A 34 1.19 15.29 -3.19
CA ALA A 34 2.52 14.70 -3.04
C ALA A 34 3.63 15.74 -2.88
N TYR A 35 3.35 16.81 -2.11
CA TYR A 35 4.31 17.86 -1.78
C TYR A 35 5.03 18.41 -3.03
N ASN A 36 4.27 18.74 -4.08
CA ASN A 36 4.82 19.16 -5.36
C ASN A 36 5.80 18.14 -5.98
N TYR A 37 5.35 16.89 -6.13
CA TYR A 37 6.11 15.77 -6.71
C TYR A 37 7.37 15.38 -5.91
N SER A 38 7.36 15.58 -4.60
CA SER A 38 8.49 15.25 -3.72
C SER A 38 8.21 14.05 -2.81
N ASN A 39 7.31 13.15 -3.18
CA ASN A 39 7.20 11.84 -2.52
C ASN A 39 7.65 10.71 -3.45
N ILE A 40 7.92 9.52 -2.89
CA ILE A 40 8.42 8.36 -3.64
C ILE A 40 7.51 7.92 -4.81
N ILE A 41 6.21 8.20 -4.74
CA ILE A 41 5.23 7.78 -5.75
C ILE A 41 5.26 8.69 -6.98
N TRP A 42 5.44 10.00 -6.77
CA TRP A 42 5.29 11.02 -7.81
C TRP A 42 6.61 11.70 -8.23
N ALA A 43 7.68 11.51 -7.47
CA ALA A 43 8.98 12.10 -7.81
C ALA A 43 9.49 11.58 -9.17
N PRO A 44 10.02 12.48 -10.02
CA PRO A 44 10.69 12.04 -11.24
C PRO A 44 11.90 11.17 -10.89
N PHE A 45 12.21 10.22 -11.77
CA PHE A 45 13.37 9.36 -11.58
C PHE A 45 14.65 10.20 -11.52
N GLY A 46 15.44 10.00 -10.47
CA GLY A 46 16.63 10.79 -10.20
C GLY A 46 17.25 10.43 -8.85
N PRO A 47 18.30 11.16 -8.42
CA PRO A 47 18.99 10.90 -7.15
C PRO A 47 18.06 10.87 -5.94
N TYR A 48 17.11 11.82 -5.86
CA TYR A 48 16.12 11.88 -4.79
C TYR A 48 15.26 10.62 -4.73
N TRP A 49 14.62 10.24 -5.85
CA TRP A 49 13.79 9.03 -5.92
C TRP A 49 14.58 7.77 -5.55
N ARG A 50 15.81 7.64 -6.03
CA ARG A 50 16.68 6.49 -5.70
C ARG A 50 17.02 6.42 -4.21
N GLN A 51 17.30 7.56 -3.58
CA GLN A 51 17.58 7.64 -2.16
C GLN A 51 16.36 7.26 -1.32
N GLU A 52 15.19 7.83 -1.64
CA GLU A 52 13.92 7.44 -1.00
C GLU A 52 13.68 5.95 -1.16
N SER A 53 13.69 5.41 -2.40
CA SER A 53 13.50 3.98 -2.64
C SER A 53 14.45 3.11 -1.83
N LYS A 54 15.73 3.50 -1.71
CA LYS A 54 16.69 2.80 -0.86
C LYS A 54 16.22 2.75 0.59
N ILE A 55 15.79 3.87 1.17
CA ILE A 55 15.27 3.94 2.54
C ILE A 55 14.05 3.02 2.71
N TYR A 56 13.07 3.06 1.82
CA TYR A 56 11.90 2.16 1.92
C TYR A 56 12.31 0.69 1.88
N HIS A 57 13.22 0.32 0.97
CA HIS A 57 13.70 -1.07 0.88
C HIS A 57 14.55 -1.49 2.08
N THR A 58 15.40 -0.62 2.62
CA THR A 58 16.30 -0.98 3.73
C THR A 58 15.65 -0.86 5.10
N GLU A 59 14.70 0.06 5.29
CA GLU A 59 14.13 0.35 6.62
C GLU A 59 12.73 -0.23 6.82
N LEU A 60 11.92 -0.33 5.77
CA LEU A 60 10.52 -0.77 5.87
C LEU A 60 10.29 -2.15 5.29
N PHE A 61 10.84 -2.40 4.09
CA PHE A 61 10.58 -3.64 3.34
C PHE A 61 11.76 -4.62 3.35
N ASN A 62 12.65 -4.51 4.33
CA ASN A 62 13.71 -5.50 4.51
C ASN A 62 13.17 -6.79 5.16
N TRP A 63 13.86 -7.90 4.94
CA TRP A 63 13.48 -9.22 5.47
C TRP A 63 13.19 -9.21 6.98
N LYS A 64 14.11 -8.66 7.79
CA LYS A 64 13.98 -8.62 9.26
C LYS A 64 12.76 -7.81 9.71
N LYS A 65 12.40 -6.76 8.98
CA LYS A 65 11.18 -5.98 9.26
C LYS A 65 9.92 -6.70 8.85
N LEU A 66 9.90 -7.31 7.68
CA LEU A 66 8.76 -8.12 7.24
C LEU A 66 8.47 -9.26 8.22
N GLU A 67 9.49 -9.95 8.71
CA GLU A 67 9.38 -10.95 9.78
C GLU A 67 8.78 -10.35 11.05
N SER A 68 9.24 -9.17 11.47
CA SER A 68 8.67 -8.47 12.64
C SER A 68 7.20 -8.05 12.46
N TYR A 69 6.72 -7.91 11.22
CA TYR A 69 5.33 -7.57 10.90
C TYR A 69 4.42 -8.79 10.74
N GLU A 70 4.98 -10.00 10.63
CA GLU A 70 4.22 -11.21 10.35
C GLU A 70 3.09 -11.42 11.36
N TYR A 71 3.41 -11.26 12.64
CA TYR A 71 2.48 -11.35 13.76
C TYR A 71 1.26 -10.43 13.59
N ILE A 72 1.45 -9.20 13.10
CA ILE A 72 0.37 -8.22 12.87
C ILE A 72 -0.57 -8.74 11.79
N GLY A 73 -0.01 -9.32 10.73
CA GLY A 73 -0.79 -9.94 9.64
C GLY A 73 -1.57 -11.16 10.12
N VAL A 74 -0.97 -12.01 10.97
CA VAL A 74 -1.63 -13.17 11.58
C VAL A 74 -2.81 -12.72 12.43
N GLU A 75 -2.61 -11.78 13.37
CA GLU A 75 -3.71 -11.25 14.19
C GLU A 75 -4.82 -10.60 13.35
N GLY A 76 -4.45 -9.83 12.32
CA GLY A 76 -5.42 -9.20 11.41
C GLY A 76 -6.30 -10.22 10.69
N ARG A 77 -5.70 -11.30 10.17
CA ARG A 77 -6.43 -12.41 9.52
C ARG A 77 -7.35 -13.13 10.49
N TRP A 78 -6.89 -13.45 11.69
CA TRP A 78 -7.74 -14.09 12.70
C TRP A 78 -8.92 -13.20 13.12
N ALA A 79 -8.67 -11.91 13.36
CA ALA A 79 -9.74 -10.96 13.69
C ALA A 79 -10.78 -10.86 12.56
N PHE A 80 -10.32 -10.86 11.31
CA PHE A 80 -11.19 -10.85 10.14
C PHE A 80 -12.04 -12.13 10.02
N ILE A 81 -11.44 -13.31 10.15
CA ILE A 81 -12.16 -14.59 10.09
C ILE A 81 -13.18 -14.71 11.23
N SER A 82 -12.78 -14.39 12.46
CA SER A 82 -13.69 -14.41 13.62
C SER A 82 -14.88 -13.46 13.44
N HIS A 83 -14.64 -12.28 12.86
CA HIS A 83 -15.69 -11.32 12.56
C HIS A 83 -16.66 -11.84 11.48
N LEU A 84 -16.15 -12.43 10.40
CA LEU A 84 -16.99 -13.05 9.37
C LEU A 84 -17.80 -14.22 9.93
N TYR A 85 -17.20 -15.04 10.79
CA TYR A 85 -17.89 -16.15 11.44
C TYR A 85 -19.05 -15.67 12.31
N ALA A 86 -18.86 -14.59 13.07
CA ALA A 86 -19.92 -13.98 13.87
C ALA A 86 -21.07 -13.39 13.02
N LEU A 87 -20.81 -13.08 11.75
CA LEU A 87 -21.81 -12.61 10.78
C LEU A 87 -22.41 -13.74 9.92
N SER A 88 -22.08 -15.01 10.23
CA SER A 88 -22.56 -16.16 9.48
C SER A 88 -24.09 -16.17 9.36
N GLY A 89 -24.59 -16.53 8.17
CA GLY A 89 -26.02 -16.55 7.84
C GLY A 89 -26.60 -15.18 7.45
N LYS A 90 -25.82 -14.10 7.45
CA LYS A 90 -26.24 -12.78 6.97
C LYS A 90 -25.50 -12.40 5.68
N PRO A 91 -26.14 -11.73 4.71
CA PRO A 91 -25.43 -11.12 3.59
C PRO A 91 -24.46 -10.04 4.10
N VAL A 92 -23.20 -10.08 3.63
CA VAL A 92 -22.15 -9.16 4.06
C VAL A 92 -21.47 -8.53 2.85
N MET A 93 -21.23 -7.21 2.90
CA MET A 93 -20.43 -6.49 1.90
C MET A 93 -18.94 -6.67 2.19
N LEU A 94 -18.31 -7.67 1.55
CA LEU A 94 -16.93 -8.06 1.84
C LEU A 94 -15.91 -6.93 1.66
N LYS A 95 -16.15 -6.03 0.70
CA LYS A 95 -15.27 -4.89 0.39
C LYS A 95 -14.95 -4.07 1.64
N ASP A 96 -15.95 -3.73 2.43
CA ASP A 96 -15.76 -2.86 3.60
C ASP A 96 -14.99 -3.54 4.72
N HIS A 97 -15.15 -4.86 4.87
CA HIS A 97 -14.41 -5.63 5.86
C HIS A 97 -12.95 -5.84 5.45
N LEU A 98 -12.70 -6.08 4.15
CA LEU A 98 -11.34 -6.15 3.60
C LEU A 98 -10.60 -4.82 3.74
N SER A 99 -11.23 -3.71 3.36
CA SER A 99 -10.64 -2.39 3.53
C SER A 99 -10.32 -2.09 5.00
N ARG A 100 -11.21 -2.49 5.93
CA ARG A 100 -10.99 -2.34 7.37
C ARG A 100 -9.80 -3.15 7.89
N VAL A 101 -9.68 -4.44 7.56
CA VAL A 101 -8.55 -5.26 8.03
C VAL A 101 -7.23 -4.79 7.41
N THR A 102 -7.21 -4.46 6.11
CA THR A 102 -6.01 -3.94 5.44
C THR A 102 -5.57 -2.62 6.07
N LEU A 103 -6.49 -1.69 6.31
CA LEU A 103 -6.18 -0.43 6.97
C LEU A 103 -5.65 -0.66 8.39
N GLY A 104 -6.30 -1.52 9.18
CA GLY A 104 -5.85 -1.86 10.53
C GLY A 104 -4.44 -2.46 10.56
N VAL A 105 -4.13 -3.37 9.63
CA VAL A 105 -2.78 -3.95 9.52
C VAL A 105 -1.75 -2.89 9.13
N ILE A 106 -2.01 -2.07 8.10
CA ILE A 106 -1.09 -1.01 7.67
C ILE A 106 -0.89 0.03 8.78
N SER A 107 -1.97 0.49 9.42
CA SER A 107 -1.90 1.44 10.54
C SER A 107 -1.03 0.91 11.67
N ARG A 108 -1.14 -0.38 12.02
CA ARG A 108 -0.30 -1.01 13.05
C ARG A 108 1.17 -1.11 12.64
N ILE A 109 1.46 -1.39 11.38
CA ILE A 109 2.82 -1.43 10.86
C ILE A 109 3.45 -0.03 10.92
N VAL A 110 2.71 1.01 10.51
CA VAL A 110 3.22 2.38 10.41
C VAL A 110 3.31 3.07 11.76
N LEU A 111 2.25 2.99 12.57
CA LEU A 111 2.13 3.72 13.84
C LEU A 111 2.70 2.95 15.03
N ARG A 112 3.02 1.66 14.85
CA ARG A 112 3.44 0.72 15.93
C ARG A 112 2.44 0.57 17.09
N GLU A 113 1.24 1.13 16.96
CA GLU A 113 0.16 1.05 17.95
C GLU A 113 -1.09 0.36 17.37
N LYS A 114 -1.89 -0.29 18.23
CA LYS A 114 -3.16 -0.89 17.84
C LYS A 114 -4.18 0.22 17.57
N TYR A 115 -4.58 0.39 16.31
CA TYR A 115 -5.63 1.35 15.94
C TYR A 115 -7.01 0.82 16.39
N SER A 116 -7.56 1.33 17.50
CA SER A 116 -8.95 1.10 17.90
C SER A 116 -9.84 2.17 17.26
N MET A 117 -10.25 1.96 16.00
CA MET A 117 -11.23 2.83 15.38
C MET A 117 -12.63 2.40 15.88
N SER A 118 -13.04 2.88 17.05
CA SER A 118 -14.46 2.87 17.44
C SER A 118 -15.16 3.97 16.65
N LEU A 119 -15.49 3.68 15.39
CA LEU A 119 -16.45 4.51 14.66
C LEU A 119 -17.82 4.25 15.28
N ASN A 120 -18.24 5.22 16.08
CA ASN A 120 -19.60 5.34 16.57
C ASN A 120 -20.53 5.29 15.33
N PRO A 121 -21.48 4.34 15.25
CA PRO A 121 -22.49 4.36 14.20
C PRO A 121 -23.49 5.47 14.53
N GLY A 122 -23.11 6.73 14.30
CA GLY A 122 -24.02 7.87 14.30
C GLY A 122 -24.21 8.35 12.85
N GLY A 123 -25.42 8.46 12.30
CA GLY A 123 -26.72 8.44 12.94
C GLY A 123 -27.85 8.08 11.98
N GLN A 124 -29.00 7.79 12.60
CA GLN A 124 -30.31 8.08 12.05
C GLN A 124 -30.49 9.59 11.86
#